data_AF-A0A6V7MCC8-F1
#
_entry.id   AF-A0A6V7MCC8-F1
#
_cell.length_a   1.000
_cell.length_b   1.000
_cell.length_c   1.000
_cell.angle_alpha   90.00
_cell.angle_beta   90.00
_cell.angle_gamma   90.00
#
_symmetry.space_group_name_H-M   'P 1'
#
loop_
_entity.id
_entity.type
_entity.pdbx_description
1 polymer ?
#
loop_
_entity_poly.entity_id
_entity_poly.type
_entity_poly.pdbx_seq_one_letter_code
_entity_poly.pdbx_strand_id
1 'polypeptide(L)' 'PDNAVVGDVLVLTKPLGTQVAVNAHQWLDQPDRWNRIKLVVSEDDVRKGYQRAMDSMARLNRI' A
#
# COMPACT_ATOMS: atom_id res chain seq x y z
N PRO A 1 12.73 21.97 2.67
CA PRO A 1 11.65 21.70 3.65
C PRO A 1 12.22 21.64 5.06
N ASP A 2 12.43 22.84 5.61
CA ASP A 2 13.28 23.11 6.77
C ASP A 2 12.71 24.26 7.62
N ASN A 3 11.57 24.82 7.22
CA ASN A 3 10.87 25.92 7.90
C ASN A 3 9.71 25.46 8.80
N ALA A 4 9.73 24.20 9.26
CA ALA A 4 8.69 23.72 10.17
C ALA A 4 8.86 24.35 11.56
N VAL A 5 7.78 24.86 12.13
CA VAL A 5 7.76 25.50 13.46
C VAL A 5 6.93 24.69 14.46
N VAL A 6 7.16 24.93 15.75
CA VAL A 6 6.39 24.29 16.83
C VAL A 6 4.92 24.69 16.68
N GLY A 7 4.04 23.68 16.53
CA GLY A 7 2.60 23.88 16.29
C GLY A 7 2.15 23.46 14.89
N ASP A 8 3.08 23.24 13.95
CA ASP A 8 2.74 22.72 12.62
C ASP A 8 2.25 21.27 12.66
N VAL A 9 1.39 20.93 11.70
CA VAL A 9 0.80 19.59 11.56
C VAL A 9 1.29 18.89 10.30
N LEU A 10 1.56 17.59 10.42
CA LEU A 10 1.94 16.75 9.28
C LEU A 10 0.70 16.21 8.58
N VAL A 11 0.63 16.39 7.26
CA VAL A 11 -0.46 15.88 6.43
C VAL A 11 0.08 14.86 5.43
N LEU A 12 -0.55 13.68 5.39
CA LEU A 12 -0.28 12.65 4.40
C LEU A 12 -1.30 12.76 3.26
N THR A 13 -0.83 12.91 2.02
CA THR A 13 -1.68 13.04 0.83
C THR A 13 -1.97 11.70 0.14
N LYS A 14 -1.31 10.63 0.58
CA LYS A 14 -1.51 9.26 0.09
C LYS A 14 -1.50 8.27 1.27
N PRO A 15 -2.28 7.18 1.19
CA PRO A 15 -2.28 6.13 2.19
C PRO A 15 -0.95 5.36 2.18
N LEU A 16 -0.57 4.81 3.35
CA LEU A 16 0.58 3.94 3.52
C LEU A 16 0.21 2.47 3.19
N GLY A 17 1.21 1.60 3.11
CA GLY A 17 1.00 0.14 2.95
C GLY A 17 1.14 -0.40 1.52
N THR A 18 1.53 0.44 0.56
CA THR A 18 1.72 0.07 -0.85
C THR A 18 2.67 -1.12 -1.03
N GLN A 19 3.79 -1.16 -0.31
CA GLN A 19 4.76 -2.27 -0.41
C GLN A 19 4.16 -3.60 0.07
N VAL A 20 3.35 -3.57 1.12
CA VAL A 20 2.66 -4.77 1.62
C VAL A 20 1.64 -5.26 0.60
N ALA A 21 0.86 -4.35 0.00
CA ALA A 21 -0.12 -4.69 -1.04
C ALA A 21 0.54 -5.32 -2.29
N VAL A 22 1.68 -4.77 -2.74
CA VAL A 22 2.44 -5.31 -3.89
C VAL A 22 3.05 -6.67 -3.56
N ASN A 23 3.66 -6.82 -2.38
CA ASN A 23 4.26 -8.09 -1.98
C ASN A 23 3.21 -9.18 -1.80
N ALA A 24 2.08 -8.88 -1.16
CA ALA A 24 0.98 -9.82 -1.00
C ALA A 24 0.44 -10.29 -2.36
N HIS A 25 0.34 -9.39 -3.34
CA HIS A 25 -0.06 -9.74 -4.70
C HIS A 25 0.95 -10.65 -5.38
N GLN A 26 2.25 -10.39 -5.26
CA GLN A 26 3.30 -11.29 -5.79
C GLN A 26 3.28 -12.67 -5.12
N TRP A 27 2.86 -12.76 -3.85
CA TRP A 27 2.81 -14.03 -3.15
C TRP A 27 1.68 -14.93 -3.62
N LEU A 28 0.66 -14.42 -4.33
CA LEU A 28 -0.39 -15.25 -4.94
C LEU A 28 0.20 -16.32 -5.87
N ASP A 29 1.31 -16.00 -6.56
CA ASP A 29 2.03 -16.93 -7.46
C ASP A 29 3.11 -17.75 -6.72
N GLN A 30 3.28 -17.57 -5.41
CA GLN A 30 4.28 -18.25 -4.58
C GLN A 30 3.60 -19.00 -3.42
N PRO A 31 3.23 -20.28 -3.61
CA PRO A 31 2.44 -21.05 -2.65
C PRO A 31 3.00 -21.05 -1.22
N ASP A 32 4.33 -21.15 -1.07
CA ASP A 32 5.00 -21.15 0.23
C ASP A 32 4.77 -19.84 1.01
N ARG A 33 4.75 -18.71 0.30
CA ARG A 33 4.54 -17.39 0.90
C ARG A 33 3.06 -17.08 1.07
N TRP A 34 2.22 -17.46 0.10
CA TRP A 34 0.77 -17.33 0.20
C TRP A 34 0.21 -18.08 1.41
N ASN A 35 0.70 -19.30 1.66
CA ASN A 35 0.27 -20.13 2.77
C ASN A 35 0.47 -19.47 4.15
N ARG A 36 1.40 -18.52 4.26
CA ARG A 36 1.64 -17.76 5.51
C ARG A 36 0.59 -16.68 5.77
N ILE A 37 -0.05 -16.15 4.73
CA ILE A 37 -0.98 -15.01 4.84
C ILE A 37 -2.43 -15.35 4.46
N LYS A 38 -2.68 -16.46 3.78
CA LYS A 38 -4.03 -16.89 3.34
C LYS A 38 -5.07 -17.04 4.46
N LEU A 39 -4.62 -17.14 5.71
CA LEU A 39 -5.50 -17.21 6.89
C LEU A 39 -5.98 -15.84 7.37
N VAL A 40 -5.31 -14.76 6.94
CA VAL A 40 -5.56 -13.38 7.39
C VAL A 40 -6.20 -12.54 6.28
N VAL A 41 -5.92 -12.86 5.02
CA VAL A 41 -6.39 -12.09 3.87
C VAL A 41 -6.86 -13.01 2.74
N SER A 42 -7.95 -12.63 2.07
CA SER A 42 -8.45 -13.34 0.89
C SER A 42 -7.72 -12.90 -0.39
N GLU A 43 -7.73 -13.74 -1.43
CA GLU A 43 -7.13 -13.36 -2.73
C GLU A 43 -7.79 -12.12 -3.33
N ASP A 44 -9.10 -11.97 -3.16
CA ASP A 44 -9.88 -10.83 -3.64
C ASP A 44 -9.46 -9.53 -2.92
N ASP A 45 -9.24 -9.58 -1.61
CA ASP A 45 -8.74 -8.44 -0.83
C ASP A 45 -7.33 -8.04 -1.25
N VAL A 46 -6.47 -9.02 -1.55
CA VAL A 46 -5.11 -8.75 -2.05
C VAL A 46 -5.16 -8.08 -3.43
N ARG A 47 -5.99 -8.58 -4.35
CA ARG A 47 -6.16 -7.96 -5.68
C ARG A 47 -6.73 -6.54 -5.59
N LYS A 48 -7.74 -6.32 -4.75
CA LYS A 48 -8.30 -4.99 -4.48
C LYS A 48 -7.26 -4.05 -3.85
N GLY A 49 -6.49 -4.54 -2.88
CA GLY A 49 -5.42 -3.79 -2.23
C GLY A 49 -4.32 -3.39 -3.21
N TYR A 50 -3.93 -4.31 -4.09
CA TYR A 50 -2.97 -4.06 -5.15
C TYR A 50 -3.47 -2.98 -6.13
N GLN A 51 -4.72 -3.06 -6.60
CA GLN A 51 -5.27 -2.05 -7.50
C GLN A 51 -5.28 -0.66 -6.85
N ARG A 52 -5.72 -0.55 -5.58
CA ARG A 52 -5.70 0.72 -4.85
C ARG A 52 -4.28 1.27 -4.66
N ALA A 53 -3.31 0.39 -4.40
CA ALA A 53 -1.90 0.76 -4.29
C ALA A 53 -1.36 1.28 -5.62
N MET A 54 -1.71 0.63 -6.73
CA MET A 54 -1.37 1.05 -8.09
C MET A 54 -1.98 2.41 -8.43
N ASP A 55 -3.27 2.60 -8.18
CA ASP A 55 -3.97 3.87 -8.43
C ASP A 55 -3.35 5.02 -7.62
N SER A 56 -3.02 4.75 -6.35
CA SER A 56 -2.36 5.71 -5.48
C SER A 56 -0.95 6.05 -5.94
N MET A 57 -0.15 5.08 -6.38
CA MET A 57 1.19 5.31 -6.91
C MET A 57 1.17 6.09 -8.23
N ALA A 58 0.26 5.74 -9.14
CA ALA A 58 0.12 6.36 -10.45
C ALA A 58 -0.36 7.82 -10.37
N ARG A 59 -1.14 8.18 -9.34
CA ARG A 59 -1.60 9.56 -9.14
C ARG A 59 -0.41 10.49 -8.84
N LEU A 60 -0.18 11.48 -9.70
CA LEU A 60 0.82 12.51 -9.46
C LEU A 60 0.38 13.44 -8.32
N ASN A 61 1.33 13.92 -7.51
CA ASN A 61 1.11 14.99 -6.53
C ASN A 61 1.15 16.36 -7.22
N ARG A 62 0.42 16.50 -8.34
CA ARG A 62 0.28 17.76 -9.05
C ARG A 62 -1.04 18.39 -8.62
N ILE A 63 -0.98 19.66 -8.25
CA ILE A 63 -2.15 20.51 -7.98
C ILE A 63 -2.84 20.81 -9.31
#